data_AF-A0A7X6NYT6-F1
#
_entry.id   AF-A0A7X6NYT6-F1
#
_cell.length_a   1.000
_cell.length_b   1.000
_cell.length_c   1.000
_cell.angle_alpha   90.00
_cell.angle_beta   90.00
_cell.angle_gamma   90.00
#
_symmetry.space_group_name_H-M   'P 1'
#
loop_
_entity.id
_entity.type
_entity.pdbx_description
1 polymer ?
#
loop_
_entity_poly.entity_id
_entity_poly.type
_entity_poly.pdbx_seq_one_letter_code
_entity_poly.pdbx_strand_id
1 'polypeptide(L)'
;MTHRPTDPWTPTSRSAQSQALFDLAEADRAARPEAYELDPERVATTAIERSPVAPLDHGYREGLAAYLNSAGADGRLNAVGTKVVLASAGGRLAARFRIDALAAEHPEIAARTIDRPIFIIGGWRTGTTLLQRLMAAVPAVRAAYPAELSAPWAAPHPSEGQRWQRFLDASDAQAVLDSLNPTLRTVHPFGNREAEECVLAMGTDFQNWGFPSTVRLDSYAEWLKGRDFVDSYRRYATVLRILQGDAPTPWVLKAPAHTPELAALLEVFPDACVIHLHRDVVDTVTSGCSLFAVFRSTYSEAVDPDTATIDETLAARLDHLNGQHGSHRYSLG
;
A
#
# COMPACT_ATOMS: atom_id res chain seq x y z
N MET A 1 12.12 -21.62 -25.30
CA MET A 1 11.69 -22.73 -24.42
C MET A 1 10.88 -22.11 -23.30
N THR A 2 9.56 -22.21 -23.41
CA THR A 2 8.58 -21.67 -22.48
C THR A 2 8.49 -22.57 -21.26
N HIS A 3 9.12 -22.18 -20.15
CA HIS A 3 8.91 -22.84 -18.87
C HIS A 3 7.55 -22.35 -18.34
N ARG A 4 6.46 -23.07 -18.63
CA ARG A 4 5.27 -22.99 -17.77
C ARG A 4 5.64 -23.67 -16.46
N PRO A 5 5.51 -23.03 -15.29
CA PRO A 5 5.51 -23.75 -14.03
C PRO A 5 4.29 -24.68 -14.06
N THR A 6 4.52 -25.99 -14.05
CA THR A 6 3.48 -27.03 -14.09
C THR A 6 3.00 -27.45 -12.70
N ASP A 7 3.60 -26.91 -11.66
CA ASP A 7 3.21 -27.23 -10.29
C ASP A 7 2.26 -26.15 -9.77
N PRO A 8 1.04 -26.50 -9.32
CA PRO A 8 0.13 -25.55 -8.70
C PRO A 8 0.83 -24.92 -7.50
N TRP A 9 0.70 -23.59 -7.35
CA TRP A 9 1.27 -22.90 -6.20
C TRP A 9 0.65 -23.48 -4.92
N THR A 10 1.47 -23.98 -4.01
CA THR A 10 1.01 -24.47 -2.71
C THR A 10 1.52 -23.55 -1.59
N PRO A 11 0.67 -23.13 -0.64
CA PRO A 11 1.13 -22.35 0.49
C PRO A 11 2.15 -23.14 1.31
N THR A 12 3.21 -22.47 1.75
CA THR A 12 4.19 -23.06 2.68
C THR A 12 3.49 -23.46 3.97
N SER A 13 3.79 -24.66 4.49
CA SER A 13 3.28 -25.09 5.79
C SER A 13 3.68 -24.11 6.90
N ARG A 14 2.72 -23.69 7.71
CA ARG A 14 2.96 -22.81 8.87
C ARG A 14 3.85 -23.52 9.89
N SER A 15 4.72 -22.76 10.55
CA SER A 15 5.45 -23.27 11.72
C SER A 15 4.47 -23.52 12.88
N ALA A 16 4.86 -24.35 13.86
CA ALA A 16 4.04 -24.58 15.06
C ALA A 16 3.76 -23.27 15.84
N GLN A 17 4.74 -22.37 15.89
CA GLN A 17 4.57 -21.05 16.51
C GLN A 17 3.56 -20.19 15.73
N SER A 18 3.68 -20.14 14.40
CA SER A 18 2.74 -19.40 13.56
C SER A 18 1.32 -19.97 13.72
N GLN A 19 1.17 -21.30 13.69
CA GLN A 19 -0.14 -21.96 13.86
C GLN A 19 -0.79 -21.59 15.20
N ALA A 20 -0.04 -21.59 16.30
CA ALA A 20 -0.57 -21.19 17.61
C ALA A 20 -1.10 -19.74 17.64
N LEU A 21 -0.47 -18.81 16.88
CA LEU A 21 -0.96 -17.44 16.75
C LEU A 21 -2.28 -17.37 15.97
N PHE A 22 -2.42 -18.18 14.91
CA PHE A 22 -3.66 -18.29 14.15
C PHE A 22 -4.79 -18.87 15.01
N ASP A 23 -4.52 -19.97 15.73
CA ASP A 23 -5.51 -20.62 16.60
C ASP A 23 -5.98 -19.68 17.72
N LEU A 24 -5.06 -18.89 18.30
CA LEU A 24 -5.40 -17.87 19.29
C LEU A 24 -6.29 -16.78 18.70
N ALA A 25 -6.02 -16.32 17.48
CA ALA A 25 -6.85 -15.33 16.81
C ALA A 25 -8.26 -15.89 16.51
N GLU A 26 -8.36 -17.15 16.09
CA GLU A 26 -9.65 -17.79 15.84
C GLU A 26 -10.45 -18.02 17.12
N ALA A 27 -9.80 -18.45 18.21
CA ALA A 27 -10.44 -18.57 19.52
C ALA A 27 -10.98 -17.22 20.01
N ASP A 28 -10.20 -16.15 19.82
CA ASP A 28 -10.62 -14.78 20.15
C ASP A 28 -11.80 -14.31 19.29
N ARG A 29 -11.82 -14.67 17.99
CA ARG A 29 -12.97 -14.40 17.10
C ARG A 29 -14.22 -15.13 17.52
N ALA A 30 -14.10 -16.39 17.94
CA ALA A 30 -15.23 -17.16 18.44
C ALA A 30 -15.78 -16.58 19.77
N ALA A 31 -14.90 -16.09 20.65
CA ALA A 31 -15.28 -15.50 21.93
C ALA A 31 -15.86 -14.08 21.80
N ARG A 32 -15.42 -13.31 20.81
CA ARG A 32 -15.76 -11.89 20.61
C ARG A 32 -16.07 -11.59 19.14
N PRO A 33 -17.10 -12.20 18.55
CA PRO A 33 -17.39 -12.07 17.11
C PRO A 33 -17.60 -10.61 16.68
N GLU A 34 -18.16 -9.78 17.57
CA GLU A 34 -18.34 -8.36 17.34
C GLU A 34 -17.00 -7.67 17.06
N ALA A 35 -15.89 -8.05 17.71
CA ALA A 35 -14.58 -7.41 17.47
C ALA A 35 -14.01 -7.65 16.05
N TYR A 36 -14.65 -8.51 15.26
CA TYR A 36 -14.25 -8.93 13.91
C TYR A 36 -15.24 -8.50 12.82
N GLU A 37 -16.29 -7.74 13.15
CA GLU A 37 -17.21 -7.21 12.15
C GLU A 37 -16.54 -6.12 11.29
N LEU A 38 -16.61 -6.32 9.97
CA LEU A 38 -16.14 -5.39 8.94
C LEU A 38 -17.24 -4.36 8.62
N ASP A 39 -17.62 -3.56 9.61
CA ASP A 39 -18.64 -2.50 9.46
C ASP A 39 -17.97 -1.13 9.25
N PRO A 40 -18.15 -0.48 8.07
CA PRO A 40 -17.61 0.84 7.78
C PRO A 40 -18.02 1.93 8.77
N GLU A 41 -19.29 1.95 9.19
CA GLU A 41 -19.80 3.00 10.08
C GLU A 41 -19.25 2.82 11.49
N ARG A 42 -19.17 1.57 11.95
CA ARG A 42 -18.58 1.26 13.26
C ARG A 42 -17.09 1.58 13.30
N VAL A 43 -16.35 1.24 12.25
CA VAL A 43 -14.92 1.56 12.12
C VAL A 43 -14.72 3.07 12.09
N ALA A 44 -15.51 3.81 11.30
CA ALA A 44 -15.44 5.26 11.24
C ALA A 44 -15.73 5.90 12.60
N THR A 45 -16.81 5.48 13.27
CA THR A 45 -17.20 5.97 14.59
C THR A 45 -16.09 5.73 15.62
N THR A 46 -15.58 4.50 15.68
CA THR A 46 -14.49 4.13 16.60
C THR A 46 -13.22 4.95 16.34
N ALA A 47 -12.88 5.18 15.06
CA ALA A 47 -11.72 5.98 14.69
C ALA A 47 -11.87 7.45 15.10
N ILE A 48 -13.06 8.02 14.96
CA ILE A 48 -13.38 9.38 15.40
C ILE A 48 -13.30 9.49 16.92
N GLU A 49 -13.92 8.58 17.66
CA GLU A 49 -13.93 8.59 19.13
C GLU A 49 -12.53 8.45 19.74
N ARG A 50 -11.65 7.67 19.10
CA ARG A 50 -10.27 7.47 19.54
C ARG A 50 -9.31 8.56 19.05
N SER A 51 -9.75 9.41 18.14
CA SER A 51 -8.90 10.44 17.57
C SER A 51 -8.86 11.66 18.49
N PRO A 52 -7.66 12.22 18.78
CA PRO A 52 -7.57 13.51 19.46
C PRO A 52 -8.03 14.67 18.58
N VAL A 53 -8.27 14.43 17.27
CA VAL A 53 -8.72 15.45 16.32
C VAL A 53 -9.91 14.95 15.51
N ALA A 54 -10.94 15.79 15.37
CA ALA A 54 -12.13 15.48 14.58
C ALA A 54 -11.83 15.49 13.06
N PRO A 55 -12.57 14.72 12.25
CA PRO A 55 -12.48 14.80 10.79
C PRO A 55 -12.87 16.21 10.29
N LEU A 56 -12.10 16.74 9.33
CA LEU A 56 -12.46 17.99 8.65
C LEU A 56 -13.51 17.78 7.54
N ASP A 57 -13.61 16.56 7.01
CA ASP A 57 -14.59 16.14 6.02
C ASP A 57 -14.81 14.62 6.08
N HIS A 58 -15.75 14.12 5.28
CA HIS A 58 -16.14 12.70 5.22
C HIS A 58 -15.89 12.02 3.87
N GLY A 59 -14.99 12.58 3.03
CA GLY A 59 -14.66 12.05 1.70
C GLY A 59 -14.06 10.63 1.69
N TYR A 60 -13.69 10.10 2.86
CA TYR A 60 -13.20 8.72 3.03
C TYR A 60 -14.33 7.67 3.05
N ARG A 61 -15.60 8.06 3.26
CA ARG A 61 -16.68 7.10 3.57
C ARG A 61 -16.95 6.12 2.44
N GLU A 62 -17.00 6.61 1.20
CA GLU A 62 -17.26 5.76 0.03
C GLU A 62 -16.15 4.71 -0.14
N GLY A 63 -14.88 5.13 -0.13
CA GLY A 63 -13.75 4.22 -0.27
C GLY A 63 -13.60 3.26 0.91
N LEU A 64 -13.88 3.71 2.14
CA LEU A 64 -13.88 2.85 3.33
C LEU A 64 -14.93 1.74 3.19
N ALA A 65 -16.14 2.09 2.74
CA ALA A 65 -17.19 1.12 2.50
C ALA A 65 -16.80 0.13 1.40
N ALA A 66 -16.28 0.62 0.26
CA ALA A 66 -15.81 -0.25 -0.83
C ALA A 66 -14.72 -1.23 -0.34
N TYR A 67 -13.74 -0.75 0.42
CA TYR A 67 -12.65 -1.56 0.96
C TYR A 67 -13.14 -2.64 1.92
N LEU A 68 -13.95 -2.28 2.93
CA LEU A 68 -14.41 -3.24 3.94
C LEU A 68 -15.45 -4.22 3.41
N ASN A 69 -16.36 -3.77 2.54
CA ASN A 69 -17.34 -4.64 1.90
C ASN A 69 -16.65 -5.69 1.03
N SER A 70 -15.66 -5.28 0.23
CA SER A 70 -14.85 -6.21 -0.58
C SER A 70 -14.02 -7.15 0.29
N ALA A 71 -13.43 -6.67 1.39
CA ALA A 71 -12.72 -7.54 2.32
C ALA A 71 -13.62 -8.62 2.95
N GLY A 72 -14.89 -8.29 3.25
CA GLY A 72 -15.87 -9.23 3.78
C GLY A 72 -16.42 -10.21 2.74
N ALA A 73 -16.74 -9.72 1.55
CA ALA A 73 -17.33 -10.52 0.48
C ALA A 73 -16.28 -11.37 -0.26
N ASP A 74 -15.14 -10.77 -0.60
CA ASP A 74 -14.12 -11.37 -1.45
C ASP A 74 -13.00 -12.00 -0.60
N GLY A 75 -12.64 -11.39 0.54
CA GLY A 75 -11.39 -11.71 1.24
C GLY A 75 -11.26 -13.14 1.76
N ARG A 76 -12.37 -13.85 2.03
CA ARG A 76 -12.40 -15.18 2.71
C ARG A 76 -11.42 -15.20 3.90
N LEU A 77 -11.46 -14.16 4.72
CA LEU A 77 -10.43 -13.87 5.71
C LEU A 77 -10.46 -14.88 6.86
N ASN A 78 -9.28 -15.24 7.35
CA ASN A 78 -9.15 -15.79 8.70
C ASN A 78 -9.15 -14.64 9.73
N ALA A 79 -9.20 -14.98 11.02
CA ALA A 79 -9.25 -14.01 12.11
C ALA A 79 -8.09 -13.01 12.10
N VAL A 80 -6.88 -13.45 11.73
CA VAL A 80 -5.72 -12.57 11.57
C VAL A 80 -5.93 -11.59 10.43
N GLY A 81 -6.43 -12.06 9.27
CA GLY A 81 -6.77 -11.23 8.13
C GLY A 81 -7.81 -10.16 8.46
N THR A 82 -8.89 -10.52 9.15
CA THR A 82 -9.91 -9.58 9.60
C THR A 82 -9.34 -8.51 10.52
N LYS A 83 -8.49 -8.89 11.49
CA LYS A 83 -7.80 -7.95 12.38
C LYS A 83 -6.90 -6.99 11.61
N VAL A 84 -6.14 -7.48 10.62
CA VAL A 84 -5.27 -6.64 9.79
C VAL A 84 -6.06 -5.68 8.93
N VAL A 85 -7.18 -6.10 8.35
CA VAL A 85 -8.08 -5.23 7.58
C VAL A 85 -8.65 -4.11 8.45
N LEU A 86 -9.18 -4.44 9.63
CA LEU A 86 -9.71 -3.47 10.59
C LEU A 86 -8.63 -2.51 11.09
N ALA A 87 -7.45 -3.02 11.44
CA ALA A 87 -6.31 -2.21 11.86
C ALA A 87 -5.85 -1.27 10.73
N SER A 88 -5.80 -1.75 9.49
CA SER A 88 -5.47 -0.93 8.32
C SER A 88 -6.51 0.18 8.12
N ALA A 89 -7.80 -0.13 8.20
CA ALA A 89 -8.86 0.88 8.05
C ALA A 89 -8.80 1.94 9.16
N GLY A 90 -8.75 1.52 10.42
CA GLY A 90 -8.62 2.44 11.55
C GLY A 90 -7.34 3.27 11.48
N GLY A 91 -6.21 2.66 11.09
CA GLY A 91 -4.93 3.32 10.90
C GLY A 91 -4.97 4.38 9.81
N ARG A 92 -5.63 4.11 8.66
CA ARG A 92 -5.78 5.08 7.55
C ARG A 92 -6.65 6.26 7.95
N LEU A 93 -7.74 6.04 8.69
CA LEU A 93 -8.56 7.12 9.23
C LEU A 93 -7.78 7.97 10.24
N ALA A 94 -7.08 7.33 11.15
CA ALA A 94 -6.28 8.04 12.15
C ALA A 94 -5.12 8.83 11.50
N ALA A 95 -4.51 8.29 10.43
CA ALA A 95 -3.54 8.99 9.60
C ALA A 95 -4.16 10.21 8.93
N ARG A 96 -5.34 10.04 8.31
CA ARG A 96 -6.10 11.10 7.66
C ARG A 96 -6.32 12.27 8.61
N PHE A 97 -6.91 12.02 9.78
CA PHE A 97 -7.27 13.07 10.73
C PHE A 97 -6.03 13.82 11.24
N ARG A 98 -4.92 13.12 11.49
CA ARG A 98 -3.68 13.75 11.94
C ARG A 98 -2.99 14.57 10.86
N ILE A 99 -2.99 14.10 9.61
CA ILE A 99 -2.44 14.85 8.46
C ILE A 99 -3.27 16.12 8.23
N ASP A 100 -4.60 16.00 8.25
CA ASP A 100 -5.51 17.12 8.02
C ASP A 100 -5.37 18.17 9.14
N ALA A 101 -5.30 17.72 10.40
CA ALA A 101 -5.07 18.58 11.56
C ALA A 101 -3.74 19.33 11.47
N LEU A 102 -2.66 18.61 11.17
CA LEU A 102 -1.33 19.18 11.05
C LEU A 102 -1.27 20.21 9.91
N ALA A 103 -1.87 19.91 8.75
CA ALA A 103 -1.92 20.84 7.63
C ALA A 103 -2.75 22.10 7.95
N ALA A 104 -3.78 21.99 8.79
CA ALA A 104 -4.57 23.13 9.25
C ALA A 104 -3.81 24.00 10.29
N GLU A 105 -3.04 23.37 11.18
CA GLU A 105 -2.20 24.06 12.17
C GLU A 105 -1.00 24.76 11.53
N HIS A 106 -0.46 24.17 10.45
CA HIS A 106 0.74 24.61 9.74
C HIS A 106 0.44 24.93 8.26
N PRO A 107 -0.26 26.05 7.96
CA PRO A 107 -0.63 26.40 6.59
C PRO A 107 0.58 26.60 5.67
N GLU A 108 1.77 26.89 6.21
CA GLU A 108 3.03 26.96 5.48
C GLU A 108 3.41 25.65 4.79
N ILE A 109 2.91 24.50 5.27
CA ILE A 109 3.11 23.20 4.62
C ILE A 109 2.59 23.25 3.19
N ALA A 110 1.43 23.88 2.95
CA ALA A 110 0.84 23.97 1.62
C ALA A 110 1.67 24.81 0.64
N ALA A 111 2.45 25.77 1.15
CA ALA A 111 3.30 26.64 0.34
C ALA A 111 4.61 25.98 -0.12
N ARG A 112 4.93 24.78 0.38
CA ARG A 112 6.18 24.09 0.02
C ARG A 112 6.12 23.53 -1.40
N THR A 113 7.14 23.87 -2.17
CA THR A 113 7.33 23.35 -3.52
C THR A 113 7.95 21.97 -3.46
N ILE A 114 7.30 21.00 -4.11
CA ILE A 114 7.90 19.71 -4.45
C ILE A 114 8.47 19.90 -5.85
N ASP A 115 9.76 20.24 -5.94
CA ASP A 115 10.43 20.57 -7.20
C ASP A 115 10.88 19.30 -7.92
N ARG A 116 10.35 19.09 -9.13
CA ARG A 116 10.75 18.05 -10.09
C ARG A 116 10.94 16.65 -9.47
N PRO A 117 9.92 16.10 -8.79
CA PRO A 117 10.04 14.79 -8.16
C PRO A 117 10.26 13.69 -9.19
N ILE A 118 11.11 12.72 -8.86
CA ILE A 118 11.38 11.56 -9.69
C ILE A 118 10.43 10.44 -9.26
N PHE A 119 9.59 9.97 -10.17
CA PHE A 119 8.69 8.83 -9.96
C PHE A 119 9.15 7.63 -10.79
N ILE A 120 9.52 6.55 -10.12
CA ILE A 120 9.83 5.27 -10.72
C ILE A 120 8.54 4.46 -10.81
N ILE A 121 8.16 4.07 -12.03
CA ILE A 121 6.93 3.32 -12.33
C ILE A 121 7.26 2.03 -13.10
N GLY A 122 6.25 1.15 -13.20
CA GLY A 122 6.37 -0.14 -13.87
C GLY A 122 5.77 -1.28 -13.05
N GLY A 123 5.59 -2.43 -13.70
CA GLY A 123 5.07 -3.65 -13.06
C GLY A 123 6.03 -4.25 -12.01
N TRP A 124 5.54 -5.20 -11.22
CA TRP A 124 6.39 -5.97 -10.30
C TRP A 124 7.49 -6.70 -11.07
N ARG A 125 8.64 -6.92 -10.42
CA ARG A 125 9.80 -7.65 -10.97
C ARG A 125 10.41 -7.06 -12.26
N THR A 126 10.16 -5.79 -12.54
CA THR A 126 10.86 -5.00 -13.58
C THR A 126 12.20 -4.41 -13.11
N GLY A 127 12.51 -4.52 -11.81
CA GLY A 127 13.73 -3.95 -11.21
C GLY A 127 13.53 -2.59 -10.53
N THR A 128 12.29 -2.10 -10.40
CA THR A 128 12.01 -0.79 -9.78
C THR A 128 12.60 -0.62 -8.38
N THR A 129 12.58 -1.67 -7.55
CA THR A 129 13.10 -1.60 -6.17
C THR A 129 14.63 -1.47 -6.16
N LEU A 130 15.32 -2.14 -7.09
CA LEU A 130 16.76 -1.99 -7.26
C LEU A 130 17.11 -0.54 -7.65
N LEU A 131 16.43 0.00 -8.67
CA LEU A 131 16.67 1.38 -9.10
C LEU A 131 16.39 2.38 -7.98
N GLN A 132 15.25 2.24 -7.28
CA GLN A 132 14.89 3.12 -6.17
C GLN A 132 15.99 3.14 -5.10
N ARG A 133 16.49 1.98 -4.70
CA ARG A 133 17.54 1.88 -3.66
C ARG A 133 18.89 2.42 -4.13
N LEU A 134 19.26 2.18 -5.39
CA LEU A 134 20.47 2.77 -5.98
C LEU A 134 20.40 4.29 -6.00
N MET A 135 19.26 4.86 -6.38
CA MET A 135 19.06 6.30 -6.36
C MET A 135 18.99 6.87 -4.95
N ALA A 136 18.34 6.17 -4.01
CA ALA A 136 18.27 6.57 -2.60
C ALA A 136 19.65 6.66 -1.91
N ALA A 137 20.66 5.98 -2.44
CA ALA A 137 22.04 6.09 -1.95
C ALA A 137 22.76 7.38 -2.40
N VAL A 138 22.18 8.16 -3.32
CA VAL A 138 22.76 9.41 -3.81
C VAL A 138 22.41 10.56 -2.85
N PRO A 139 23.39 11.27 -2.25
CA PRO A 139 23.11 12.31 -1.25
C PRO A 139 22.29 13.51 -1.75
N ALA A 140 22.25 13.74 -3.06
CA ALA A 140 21.57 14.86 -3.68
C ALA A 140 20.06 14.63 -3.87
N VAL A 141 19.53 13.45 -3.55
CA VAL A 141 18.11 13.13 -3.66
C VAL A 141 17.56 12.62 -2.34
N ARG A 142 16.24 12.71 -2.18
CA ARG A 142 15.52 12.28 -0.99
C ARG A 142 14.61 11.11 -1.31
N ALA A 143 14.85 9.96 -0.70
CA ALA A 143 13.91 8.84 -0.71
C ALA A 143 12.94 8.91 0.48
N ALA A 144 11.85 8.15 0.40
CA ALA A 144 10.90 7.98 1.49
C ALA A 144 11.05 6.59 2.14
N TYR A 145 10.93 6.55 3.46
CA TYR A 145 11.19 5.36 4.27
C TYR A 145 9.94 4.90 5.05
N PRO A 146 9.83 3.62 5.45
CA PRO A 146 8.61 3.06 6.04
C PRO A 146 8.07 3.85 7.24
N ALA A 147 8.93 4.25 8.17
CA ALA A 147 8.54 4.99 9.37
C ALA A 147 8.03 6.40 9.05
N GLU A 148 8.58 7.04 8.01
CA GLU A 148 8.13 8.34 7.53
C GLU A 148 6.78 8.23 6.80
N LEU A 149 6.63 7.24 5.93
CA LEU A 149 5.41 7.02 5.15
C LEU A 149 4.22 6.58 6.01
N SER A 150 4.48 5.81 7.06
CA SER A 150 3.42 5.27 7.93
C SER A 150 2.92 6.28 8.97
N ALA A 151 3.75 7.25 9.36
CA ALA A 151 3.42 8.25 10.36
C ALA A 151 4.06 9.63 10.06
N PRO A 152 3.76 10.26 8.89
CA PRO A 152 4.38 11.52 8.50
C PRO A 152 4.10 12.65 9.49
N TRP A 153 2.95 12.63 10.16
CA TRP A 153 2.57 13.62 11.17
C TRP A 153 3.39 13.54 12.46
N ALA A 154 4.05 12.41 12.74
CA ALA A 154 4.62 12.20 14.06
C ALA A 154 5.88 13.04 14.29
N ALA A 155 6.57 13.47 13.23
CA ALA A 155 7.63 14.46 13.30
C ALA A 155 7.59 15.29 12.02
N PRO A 156 6.84 16.40 11.98
CA PRO A 156 7.02 17.38 10.92
C PRO A 156 8.48 17.89 11.01
N HIS A 157 9.22 17.86 9.91
CA HIS A 157 10.65 18.27 9.87
C HIS A 157 11.58 17.50 10.82
N PRO A 158 11.67 16.17 10.73
CA PRO A 158 12.63 15.48 11.56
C PRO A 158 14.03 15.90 11.12
N SER A 159 14.86 16.32 12.07
CA SER A 159 16.31 16.36 11.85
C SER A 159 16.79 14.96 11.44
N GLU A 160 17.95 14.89 10.77
CA GLU A 160 18.49 13.60 10.33
C GLU A 160 18.65 12.59 11.49
N GLY A 161 19.07 13.06 12.67
CA GLY A 161 19.17 12.23 13.87
C GLY A 161 17.82 11.69 14.37
N GLN A 162 16.79 12.54 14.39
CA GLN A 162 15.42 12.10 14.77
C GLN A 162 14.85 11.10 13.77
N ARG A 163 15.17 11.26 12.48
CA ARG A 163 14.80 10.30 11.43
C ARG A 163 15.46 8.95 11.67
N TRP A 164 16.76 8.91 11.92
CA TRP A 164 17.49 7.66 12.18
C TRP A 164 17.00 6.93 13.44
N GLN A 165 16.69 7.68 14.51
CA GLN A 165 16.15 7.07 15.73
C GLN A 165 14.82 6.36 15.46
N ARG A 166 13.94 6.95 14.64
CA ARG A 166 12.66 6.30 14.28
C ARG A 166 12.82 5.04 13.45
N PHE A 167 13.85 4.98 12.61
CA PHE A 167 14.14 3.74 11.88
C PHE A 167 14.61 2.62 12.80
N LEU A 168 15.19 2.95 13.97
CA LEU A 168 15.54 1.99 15.01
C LEU A 168 14.30 1.58 15.81
N ASP A 169 13.43 2.52 16.15
CA ASP A 169 12.25 2.28 16.98
C ASP A 169 11.14 1.52 16.21
N ALA A 170 11.11 1.65 14.88
CA ALA A 170 10.29 0.81 14.02
C ALA A 170 10.84 -0.62 14.03
N SER A 171 10.35 -1.47 14.93
CA SER A 171 10.82 -2.86 15.11
C SER A 171 9.67 -3.88 15.11
N ASP A 172 8.52 -3.51 15.68
CA ASP A 172 7.59 -4.52 16.19
C ASP A 172 6.61 -5.06 15.14
N ALA A 173 6.08 -4.21 14.25
CA ALA A 173 5.13 -4.64 13.21
C ALA A 173 5.77 -5.60 12.19
N GLN A 174 7.04 -5.35 11.88
CA GLN A 174 7.88 -6.21 11.05
C GLN A 174 8.03 -7.61 11.67
N ALA A 175 8.38 -7.65 12.96
CA ALA A 175 8.62 -8.89 13.68
C ALA A 175 7.36 -9.76 13.76
N VAL A 176 6.18 -9.15 13.87
CA VAL A 176 4.89 -9.85 13.84
C VAL A 176 4.65 -10.49 12.47
N LEU A 177 4.83 -9.74 11.38
CA LEU A 177 4.63 -10.30 10.03
C LEU A 177 5.63 -11.42 9.72
N ASP A 178 6.88 -11.25 10.13
CA ASP A 178 7.93 -12.25 9.99
C ASP A 178 7.60 -13.54 10.76
N SER A 179 6.98 -13.42 11.93
CA SER A 179 6.53 -14.55 12.74
C SER A 179 5.34 -15.28 12.13
N LEU A 180 4.44 -14.55 11.44
CA LEU A 180 3.26 -15.13 10.79
C LEU A 180 3.60 -15.77 9.44
N ASN A 181 4.47 -15.14 8.65
CA ASN A 181 4.85 -15.61 7.31
C ASN A 181 6.31 -15.27 6.99
N PRO A 182 7.27 -16.11 7.42
CA PRO A 182 8.70 -15.85 7.18
C PRO A 182 9.08 -15.87 5.69
N THR A 183 8.28 -16.52 4.85
CA THR A 183 8.48 -16.56 3.38
C THR A 183 8.41 -15.16 2.77
N LEU A 184 7.62 -14.24 3.35
CA LEU A 184 7.47 -12.87 2.84
C LEU A 184 8.79 -12.11 2.80
N ARG A 185 9.66 -12.28 3.80
CA ARG A 185 10.99 -11.64 3.82
C ARG A 185 11.84 -12.04 2.61
N THR A 186 11.72 -13.29 2.17
CA THR A 186 12.47 -13.81 1.05
C THR A 186 11.95 -13.26 -0.28
N VAL A 187 10.63 -13.18 -0.45
CA VAL A 187 10.02 -12.79 -1.74
C VAL A 187 9.84 -11.28 -1.90
N HIS A 188 9.78 -10.52 -0.80
CA HIS A 188 9.66 -9.07 -0.77
C HIS A 188 10.58 -8.50 0.32
N PRO A 189 11.90 -8.36 0.08
CA PRO A 189 12.81 -7.86 1.10
C PRO A 189 12.45 -6.44 1.51
N PHE A 190 11.98 -6.27 2.75
CA PHE A 190 11.56 -5.00 3.34
C PHE A 190 12.41 -4.73 4.58
N GLY A 191 12.58 -3.45 4.91
CA GLY A 191 13.38 -3.06 6.06
C GLY A 191 13.24 -1.58 6.36
N ASN A 192 13.29 -1.24 7.65
CA ASN A 192 13.00 0.13 8.13
C ASN A 192 14.01 1.19 7.67
N ARG A 193 15.13 0.76 7.09
CA ARG A 193 16.21 1.61 6.55
C ARG A 193 16.30 1.59 5.02
N GLU A 194 15.39 0.89 4.36
CA GLU A 194 15.33 0.82 2.91
C GLU A 194 14.27 1.79 2.40
N ALA A 195 14.53 2.39 1.23
CA ALA A 195 13.51 3.17 0.54
C ALA A 195 12.30 2.27 0.20
N GLU A 196 11.09 2.80 0.38
CA GLU A 196 9.86 2.01 0.35
C GLU A 196 8.80 2.62 -0.58
N GLU A 197 7.79 1.83 -0.93
CA GLU A 197 6.76 2.22 -1.89
C GLU A 197 5.80 3.31 -1.39
N CYS A 198 5.44 4.23 -2.28
CA CYS A 198 4.54 5.36 -2.00
C CYS A 198 3.16 4.94 -1.47
N VAL A 199 2.70 3.74 -1.86
CA VAL A 199 1.41 3.18 -1.40
C VAL A 199 1.31 3.05 0.11
N LEU A 200 2.43 3.04 0.86
CA LEU A 200 2.41 3.06 2.32
C LEU A 200 1.84 4.36 2.88
N ALA A 201 2.00 5.50 2.20
CA ALA A 201 1.47 6.80 2.63
C ALA A 201 0.15 7.19 1.94
N MET A 202 -0.15 6.58 0.80
CA MET A 202 -1.39 6.83 0.04
C MET A 202 -2.62 6.14 0.67
N GLY A 203 -3.82 6.46 0.20
CA GLY A 203 -5.07 5.78 0.59
C GLY A 203 -5.68 6.25 1.90
N THR A 204 -5.44 7.50 2.32
CA THR A 204 -6.15 8.13 3.46
C THR A 204 -7.60 8.50 3.12
N ASP A 205 -7.94 8.46 1.83
CA ASP A 205 -9.28 8.51 1.24
C ASP A 205 -9.80 7.13 0.81
N PHE A 206 -9.05 6.07 1.12
CA PHE A 206 -9.31 4.69 0.71
C PHE A 206 -9.33 4.46 -0.81
N GLN A 207 -8.58 5.24 -1.58
CA GLN A 207 -8.23 4.93 -2.97
C GLN A 207 -6.76 4.52 -3.04
N ASN A 208 -6.48 3.21 -3.07
CA ASN A 208 -5.10 2.72 -3.05
C ASN A 208 -4.97 1.31 -3.66
N TRP A 209 -4.35 1.23 -4.83
CA TRP A 209 -4.04 -0.03 -5.49
C TRP A 209 -3.03 -0.92 -4.73
N GLY A 210 -2.46 -0.44 -3.63
CA GLY A 210 -1.69 -1.23 -2.68
C GLY A 210 -2.54 -2.23 -1.91
N PHE A 211 -3.79 -1.88 -1.53
CA PHE A 211 -4.62 -2.73 -0.67
C PHE A 211 -4.88 -4.14 -1.22
N PRO A 212 -5.19 -4.33 -2.53
CA PRO A 212 -5.41 -5.66 -3.10
C PRO A 212 -4.17 -6.55 -3.14
N SER A 213 -2.98 -5.99 -2.85
CA SER A 213 -1.73 -6.75 -2.78
C SER A 213 -1.62 -7.55 -1.49
N THR A 214 -2.36 -7.16 -0.43
CA THR A 214 -2.29 -7.77 0.90
C THR A 214 -3.39 -8.80 1.11
N VAL A 215 -4.64 -8.46 0.81
CA VAL A 215 -5.80 -9.37 0.91
C VAL A 215 -6.57 -9.38 -0.41
N ARG A 216 -7.40 -10.41 -0.64
CA ARG A 216 -8.24 -10.47 -1.85
C ARG A 216 -9.35 -9.43 -1.77
N LEU A 217 -9.45 -8.58 -2.80
CA LEU A 217 -10.29 -7.38 -2.82
C LEU A 217 -10.83 -7.14 -4.24
N ASP A 218 -11.43 -8.15 -4.84
CA ASP A 218 -11.76 -8.17 -6.27
C ASP A 218 -12.80 -7.07 -6.60
N SER A 219 -13.87 -6.97 -5.79
CA SER A 219 -14.91 -5.94 -5.94
C SER A 219 -14.38 -4.52 -5.70
N TYR A 220 -13.41 -4.34 -4.79
CA TYR A 220 -12.77 -3.04 -4.56
C TYR A 220 -11.80 -2.67 -5.69
N ALA A 221 -11.05 -3.64 -6.24
CA ALA A 221 -10.21 -3.41 -7.40
C ALA A 221 -11.04 -3.00 -8.63
N GLU A 222 -12.22 -3.59 -8.81
CA GLU A 222 -13.20 -3.14 -9.80
C GLU A 222 -13.71 -1.72 -9.49
N TRP A 223 -14.07 -1.43 -8.24
CA TRP A 223 -14.53 -0.11 -7.82
C TRP A 223 -13.47 0.99 -8.06
N LEU A 224 -12.18 0.69 -7.92
CA LEU A 224 -11.10 1.64 -8.24
C LEU A 224 -11.02 1.97 -9.73
N LYS A 225 -11.48 1.11 -10.63
CA LYS A 225 -11.43 1.38 -12.07
C LYS A 225 -12.26 2.61 -12.40
N GLY A 226 -11.65 3.54 -13.13
CA GLY A 226 -12.34 4.74 -13.62
C GLY A 226 -12.64 5.78 -12.54
N ARG A 227 -12.10 5.61 -11.32
CA ARG A 227 -12.10 6.66 -10.31
C ARG A 227 -11.04 7.70 -10.63
N ASP A 228 -11.31 8.93 -10.20
CA ASP A 228 -10.34 10.02 -10.24
C ASP A 228 -9.45 9.99 -8.99
N PHE A 229 -8.15 9.80 -9.20
CA PHE A 229 -7.12 9.75 -8.16
C PHE A 229 -6.45 11.10 -7.91
N VAL A 230 -6.84 12.19 -8.60
CA VAL A 230 -6.19 13.50 -8.45
C VAL A 230 -6.20 13.94 -6.99
N ASP A 231 -7.32 13.79 -6.27
CA ASP A 231 -7.39 14.14 -4.85
C ASP A 231 -6.51 13.21 -3.97
N SER A 232 -6.40 11.93 -4.31
CA SER A 232 -5.48 11.01 -3.65
C SER A 232 -4.02 11.44 -3.80
N TYR A 233 -3.65 11.94 -4.98
CA TYR A 233 -2.31 12.50 -5.22
C TYR A 233 -2.12 13.87 -4.56
N ARG A 234 -3.15 14.73 -4.47
CA ARG A 234 -3.08 15.97 -3.68
C ARG A 234 -2.82 15.68 -2.20
N ARG A 235 -3.49 14.66 -1.65
CA ARG A 235 -3.23 14.18 -0.27
C ARG A 235 -1.81 13.64 -0.14
N TYR A 236 -1.32 12.90 -1.13
CA TYR A 236 0.06 12.41 -1.14
C TYR A 236 1.08 13.55 -1.22
N ALA A 237 0.81 14.60 -2.01
CA ALA A 237 1.63 15.80 -2.05
C ALA A 237 1.71 16.46 -0.66
N THR A 238 0.61 16.54 0.09
CA THR A 238 0.64 17.01 1.48
C THR A 238 1.56 16.17 2.36
N VAL A 239 1.53 14.84 2.23
CA VAL A 239 2.47 13.96 2.96
C VAL A 239 3.92 14.29 2.61
N LEU A 240 4.25 14.44 1.33
CA LEU A 240 5.60 14.80 0.90
C LEU A 240 6.01 16.18 1.45
N ARG A 241 5.11 17.17 1.45
CA ARG A 241 5.39 18.51 2.01
C ARG A 241 5.60 18.47 3.52
N ILE A 242 4.88 17.63 4.26
CA ILE A 242 5.10 17.41 5.71
C ILE A 242 6.51 16.85 5.94
N LEU A 243 6.91 15.86 5.14
CA LEU A 243 8.19 15.17 5.26
C LEU A 243 9.37 15.96 4.69
N GLN A 244 9.10 16.95 3.84
CA GLN A 244 10.11 17.79 3.21
C GLN A 244 10.64 18.81 4.23
N GLY A 245 11.97 18.85 4.39
CA GLY A 245 12.64 19.88 5.19
C GLY A 245 12.64 21.24 4.50
N ASP A 246 13.19 22.26 5.15
CA ASP A 246 13.20 23.64 4.63
C ASP A 246 14.05 23.80 3.36
N ALA A 247 15.07 22.95 3.18
CA ALA A 247 15.86 22.87 1.96
C ALA A 247 15.25 21.84 1.00
N PRO A 248 14.74 22.25 -0.18
CA PRO A 248 14.18 21.32 -1.14
C PRO A 248 15.30 20.42 -1.70
N THR A 249 15.09 19.11 -1.59
CA THR A 249 15.88 18.07 -2.25
C THR A 249 14.94 17.30 -3.17
N PRO A 250 15.33 17.00 -4.42
CA PRO A 250 14.49 16.25 -5.33
C PRO A 250 14.11 14.90 -4.74
N TRP A 251 12.82 14.59 -4.78
CA TRP A 251 12.32 13.31 -4.29
C TRP A 251 12.62 12.18 -5.27
N VAL A 252 12.92 10.99 -4.76
CA VAL A 252 12.89 9.73 -5.50
C VAL A 252 11.82 8.85 -4.88
N LEU A 253 10.77 8.65 -5.65
CA LEU A 253 9.52 8.01 -5.27
C LEU A 253 9.26 6.82 -6.18
N LYS A 254 8.57 5.81 -5.67
CA LYS A 254 8.31 4.59 -6.43
C LYS A 254 7.05 3.92 -5.94
N ALA A 255 6.19 3.52 -6.86
CA ALA A 255 5.14 2.54 -6.61
C ALA A 255 4.62 1.99 -7.94
N PRO A 256 4.31 0.69 -8.05
CA PRO A 256 3.63 0.15 -9.22
C PRO A 256 2.27 0.82 -9.46
N ALA A 257 1.61 1.28 -8.39
CA ALA A 257 0.34 2.00 -8.42
C ALA A 257 0.36 3.33 -9.20
N HIS A 258 1.54 3.91 -9.43
CA HIS A 258 1.66 5.11 -10.27
C HIS A 258 1.47 4.84 -11.76
N THR A 259 1.66 3.59 -12.19
CA THR A 259 1.53 3.20 -13.60
C THR A 259 0.09 3.36 -14.10
N PRO A 260 -0.95 2.77 -13.45
CA PRO A 260 -2.33 3.00 -13.86
C PRO A 260 -2.77 4.45 -13.68
N GLU A 261 -2.31 5.11 -12.62
CA GLU A 261 -2.76 6.45 -12.25
C GLU A 261 -1.83 7.58 -12.69
N LEU A 262 -1.11 7.38 -13.81
CA LEU A 262 -0.10 8.33 -14.29
C LEU A 262 -0.71 9.69 -14.64
N ALA A 263 -1.93 9.72 -15.15
CA ALA A 263 -2.62 10.96 -15.50
C ALA A 263 -2.86 11.83 -14.26
N ALA A 264 -3.44 11.26 -13.20
CA ALA A 264 -3.66 11.95 -11.92
C ALA A 264 -2.35 12.38 -11.26
N LEU A 265 -1.30 11.54 -11.36
CA LEU A 265 0.04 11.88 -10.89
C LEU A 265 0.57 13.13 -11.59
N LEU A 266 0.54 13.16 -12.93
CA LEU A 266 1.06 14.28 -13.72
C LEU A 266 0.20 15.55 -13.61
N GLU A 267 -1.09 15.43 -13.29
CA GLU A 267 -1.91 16.60 -12.97
C GLU A 267 -1.45 17.28 -11.67
N VAL A 268 -1.10 16.49 -10.64
CA VAL A 268 -0.64 17.03 -9.35
C VAL A 268 0.85 17.40 -9.36
N PHE A 269 1.66 16.68 -10.12
CA PHE A 269 3.10 16.87 -10.27
C PHE A 269 3.48 17.09 -11.75
N PRO A 270 3.13 18.24 -12.34
CA PRO A 270 3.31 18.48 -13.77
C PRO A 270 4.77 18.55 -14.22
N ASP A 271 5.69 18.79 -13.29
CA ASP A 271 7.14 18.84 -13.50
C ASP A 271 7.85 17.52 -13.12
N ALA A 272 7.10 16.47 -12.81
CA ALA A 272 7.65 15.17 -12.43
C ALA A 272 8.52 14.57 -13.54
N CYS A 273 9.66 14.00 -13.14
CA CYS A 273 10.47 13.13 -13.99
C CYS A 273 10.02 11.69 -13.79
N VAL A 274 9.48 11.05 -14.84
CA VAL A 274 8.96 9.69 -14.75
C VAL A 274 9.95 8.70 -15.39
N ILE A 275 10.39 7.71 -14.61
CA ILE A 275 11.22 6.60 -15.08
C ILE A 275 10.35 5.34 -15.14
N HIS A 276 10.00 4.91 -16.34
CA HIS A 276 9.19 3.71 -16.56
C HIS A 276 10.08 2.50 -16.89
N LEU A 277 10.07 1.49 -16.03
CA LEU A 277 10.79 0.23 -16.28
C LEU A 277 9.86 -0.77 -16.95
N HIS A 278 10.36 -1.41 -18.00
CA HIS A 278 9.62 -2.39 -18.79
C HIS A 278 10.21 -3.78 -18.60
N ARG A 279 9.31 -4.77 -18.61
CA ARG A 279 9.60 -6.20 -18.72
C ARG A 279 8.40 -6.84 -19.43
N ASP A 280 8.60 -8.03 -19.99
CA ASP A 280 7.50 -8.83 -20.54
C ASP A 280 6.33 -8.91 -19.55
N VAL A 281 5.12 -8.57 -20.02
CA VAL A 281 3.94 -8.47 -19.14
C VAL A 281 3.55 -9.83 -18.56
N VAL A 282 3.71 -10.92 -19.32
CA VAL A 282 3.40 -12.29 -18.88
C VAL A 282 4.31 -12.67 -17.72
N ASP A 283 5.61 -12.35 -17.81
CA ASP A 283 6.56 -12.55 -16.73
C ASP A 283 6.17 -11.76 -15.46
N THR A 284 5.81 -10.49 -15.62
CA THR A 284 5.49 -9.61 -14.47
C THR A 284 4.20 -10.01 -13.79
N VAL A 285 3.18 -10.41 -14.54
CA VAL A 285 1.88 -10.87 -14.04
C VAL A 285 2.04 -12.20 -13.33
N THR A 286 2.68 -13.19 -13.97
CA THR A 286 2.89 -14.51 -13.37
C THR A 286 3.64 -14.40 -12.04
N SER A 287 4.70 -13.58 -11.98
CA SER A 287 5.42 -13.37 -10.74
C SER A 287 4.65 -12.54 -9.70
N GLY A 288 3.84 -11.59 -10.15
CA GLY A 288 2.89 -10.86 -9.30
C GLY A 288 1.88 -11.80 -8.64
N CYS A 289 1.34 -12.76 -9.39
CA CYS A 289 0.45 -13.79 -8.89
C CYS A 289 1.08 -14.60 -7.75
N SER A 290 2.31 -15.11 -7.97
CA SER A 290 3.03 -15.84 -6.92
C SER A 290 3.29 -14.98 -5.67
N LEU A 291 3.61 -13.69 -5.84
CA LEU A 291 3.85 -12.79 -4.72
C LEU A 291 2.56 -12.56 -3.90
N PHE A 292 1.45 -12.26 -4.57
CA PHE A 292 0.17 -12.01 -3.90
C PHE A 292 -0.40 -13.27 -3.26
N ALA A 293 -0.19 -14.45 -3.85
CA ALA A 293 -0.57 -15.71 -3.22
C ALA A 293 0.11 -15.88 -1.85
N VAL A 294 1.43 -15.61 -1.76
CA VAL A 294 2.18 -15.66 -0.49
C VAL A 294 1.68 -14.61 0.51
N PHE A 295 1.39 -13.38 0.07
CA PHE A 295 0.81 -12.36 0.97
C PHE A 295 -0.56 -12.79 1.49
N ARG A 296 -1.47 -13.15 0.58
CA ARG A 296 -2.87 -13.47 0.89
C ARG A 296 -2.99 -14.73 1.76
N SER A 297 -2.07 -15.70 1.67
CA SER A 297 -2.13 -16.92 2.50
C SER A 297 -1.84 -16.69 3.97
N THR A 298 -1.31 -15.51 4.30
CA THR A 298 -1.21 -15.05 5.68
C THR A 298 -2.58 -14.71 6.26
N TYR A 299 -3.52 -14.25 5.43
CA TYR A 299 -4.74 -13.59 5.88
C TYR A 299 -6.02 -14.33 5.46
N SER A 300 -5.89 -15.39 4.68
CA SER A 300 -6.99 -16.24 4.24
C SER A 300 -6.54 -17.70 4.20
N GLU A 301 -7.45 -18.61 4.55
CA GLU A 301 -7.26 -20.06 4.35
C GLU A 301 -7.60 -20.50 2.91
N ALA A 302 -8.18 -19.60 2.11
CA ALA A 302 -8.64 -19.87 0.77
C ALA A 302 -7.91 -18.99 -0.24
N VAL A 303 -6.64 -19.32 -0.45
CA VAL A 303 -5.87 -18.80 -1.58
C VAL A 303 -5.94 -19.82 -2.70
N ASP A 304 -6.61 -19.46 -3.79
CA ASP A 304 -6.72 -20.33 -4.95
C ASP A 304 -5.33 -20.54 -5.56
N PRO A 305 -4.87 -21.80 -5.73
CA PRO A 305 -3.66 -22.11 -6.48
C PRO A 305 -3.77 -21.75 -7.97
N ASP A 306 -4.99 -21.69 -8.53
CA ASP A 306 -5.20 -21.19 -9.88
C ASP A 306 -5.11 -19.66 -9.87
N THR A 307 -4.12 -19.16 -10.60
CA THR A 307 -3.80 -17.74 -10.72
C THR A 307 -4.97 -16.88 -11.16
N ALA A 308 -6.05 -17.46 -11.69
CA ALA A 308 -7.23 -16.80 -12.25
C ALA A 308 -7.84 -15.72 -11.33
N THR A 309 -7.98 -15.95 -10.02
CA THR A 309 -8.50 -14.93 -9.09
C THR A 309 -7.51 -13.79 -8.81
N ILE A 310 -6.20 -14.06 -8.92
CA ILE A 310 -5.18 -13.01 -8.84
C ILE A 310 -5.08 -12.29 -10.20
N ASP A 311 -5.31 -13.02 -11.29
CA ASP A 311 -5.44 -12.51 -12.65
C ASP A 311 -6.61 -11.56 -12.75
N GLU A 312 -7.72 -11.70 -12.01
CA GLU A 312 -8.80 -10.69 -12.05
C GLU A 312 -8.40 -9.35 -11.44
N THR A 313 -7.71 -9.34 -10.29
CA THR A 313 -7.15 -8.09 -9.70
C THR A 313 -6.09 -7.47 -10.62
N LEU A 314 -5.26 -8.30 -11.26
CA LEU A 314 -4.19 -7.86 -12.16
C LEU A 314 -4.72 -7.43 -13.53
N ALA A 315 -5.67 -8.17 -14.09
CA ALA A 315 -6.41 -7.85 -15.32
C ALA A 315 -7.19 -6.56 -15.11
N ALA A 316 -7.80 -6.37 -13.94
CA ALA A 316 -8.42 -5.10 -13.60
C ALA A 316 -7.45 -3.92 -13.72
N ARG A 317 -6.21 -4.11 -13.22
CA ARG A 317 -5.13 -3.15 -13.34
C ARG A 317 -4.62 -2.98 -14.77
N LEU A 318 -4.50 -4.08 -15.53
CA LEU A 318 -4.07 -4.09 -16.92
C LEU A 318 -5.10 -3.43 -17.85
N ASP A 319 -6.39 -3.69 -17.65
CA ASP A 319 -7.49 -3.06 -18.35
C ASP A 319 -7.52 -1.56 -18.08
N HIS A 320 -7.33 -1.16 -16.83
CA HIS A 320 -7.18 0.24 -16.48
C HIS A 320 -5.98 0.87 -17.21
N LEU A 321 -4.80 0.23 -17.15
CA LEU A 321 -3.60 0.66 -17.88
C LEU A 321 -3.86 0.79 -19.40
N ASN A 322 -4.55 -0.17 -19.99
CA ASN A 322 -4.90 -0.20 -21.41
C ASN A 322 -5.92 0.89 -21.78
N GLY A 323 -6.84 1.21 -20.88
CA GLY A 323 -7.83 2.29 -21.06
C GLY A 323 -7.19 3.69 -21.06
N GLN A 324 -6.09 3.87 -20.32
CA GLN A 324 -5.35 5.14 -20.22
C GLN A 324 -4.34 5.33 -21.37
N HIS A 325 -3.80 4.25 -21.95
CA HIS A 325 -2.79 4.31 -23.02
C HIS A 325 -3.35 3.89 -24.39
N GLY A 326 -3.95 4.83 -25.11
CA GLY A 326 -4.60 4.60 -26.42
C GLY A 326 -3.75 4.03 -27.57
N SER A 327 -2.43 3.81 -27.39
CA SER A 327 -1.53 3.29 -28.43
C SER A 327 -0.73 2.04 -28.04
N HIS A 328 -0.72 1.61 -26.77
CA HIS A 328 -0.01 0.41 -26.30
C HIS A 328 -0.95 -0.50 -25.53
N ARG A 329 -1.45 -1.55 -26.19
CA ARG A 329 -2.25 -2.59 -25.54
C ARG A 329 -1.33 -3.68 -24.98
N TYR A 330 -1.38 -3.86 -23.66
CA TYR A 330 -0.86 -5.04 -22.98
C TYR A 330 -1.87 -6.17 -23.14
N SER A 331 -1.49 -7.29 -23.76
CA SER A 331 -2.34 -8.49 -23.89
C SER A 331 -1.71 -9.68 -23.19
N LEU A 332 -2.51 -10.39 -22.39
CA LEU A 332 -2.20 -11.76 -21.96
C LEU A 332 -2.46 -12.68 -23.17
N GLY A 333 -1.38 -13.12 -23.82
CA GLY A 333 -1.44 -14.08 -24.93
C GLY A 333 -1.36 -15.52 -24.45
#